data_AF-A0A7Y6XQM7-F1
#
_entry.id   AF-A0A7Y6XQM7-F1
#
_cell.length_a   1.000
_cell.length_b   1.000
_cell.length_c   1.000
_cell.angle_alpha   90.00
_cell.angle_beta   90.00
_cell.angle_gamma   90.00
#
_symmetry.space_group_name_H-M   'P 1'
#
loop_
_entity.id
_entity.type
_entity.pdbx_description
1 polymer ?
#
loop_
_entity_poly.entity_id
_entity_poly.type
_entity_poly.pdbx_seq_one_letter_code
_entity_poly.pdbx_strand_id
1 'polypeptide(L)'
;MIKHYRQVIFWVVVFLFLNLLFGLKWSSYLDSFYFTCMLLPVAIATSYFFNLFLVPRYLQTKKHFWFILYTFYTVIASVFLTGLIAMVSFVFLTDFNWNRMSPVAGDILQLGVIIYFIAILFSFIRVYRSSLERDTKIAALEEAKQKNLLQTITVRSNREAVSILVDDILYVESLADYVKITTATGVVITKEKISGLEKVLPEWFVRTHRSYLVNKNKIEAFGYDYVKIQDQQLPVGRKYKKEALERIG
;
A
#
# COMPACT_ATOMS: atom_id res chain seq x y z
N MET A 1 -0.13 14.57 5.21
CA MET A 1 0.81 15.68 5.47
C MET A 1 2.28 15.25 5.54
N ILE A 2 2.65 14.28 6.38
CA ILE A 2 4.06 13.85 6.61
C ILE A 2 4.80 13.37 5.34
N LYS A 3 4.10 12.75 4.38
CA LYS A 3 4.73 12.22 3.15
C LYS A 3 5.29 13.33 2.24
N HIS A 4 4.61 14.47 2.12
CA HIS A 4 5.03 15.57 1.24
C HIS A 4 6.21 16.36 1.83
N TYR A 5 6.22 16.59 3.13
CA TYR A 5 7.30 17.30 3.83
C TYR A 5 8.68 16.64 3.60
N ARG A 6 8.74 15.31 3.61
CA ARG A 6 9.99 14.56 3.38
C ARG A 6 10.53 14.70 1.96
N GLN A 7 9.65 14.87 0.96
CA GLN A 7 10.08 15.11 -0.42
C GLN A 7 10.69 16.51 -0.55
N VAL A 8 10.08 17.51 0.09
CA VAL A 8 10.60 18.87 0.13
C VAL A 8 11.99 18.90 0.78
N ILE A 9 12.16 18.26 1.95
CA ILE A 9 13.48 18.17 2.60
C ILE A 9 14.53 17.55 1.68
N PHE A 10 14.19 16.45 1.00
CA PHE A 10 15.13 15.80 0.08
C PHE A 10 15.62 16.76 -1.01
N TRP A 11 14.70 17.50 -1.65
CA TRP A 11 15.08 18.45 -2.69
C TRP A 11 15.81 19.68 -2.16
N VAL A 12 15.51 20.12 -0.94
CA VAL A 12 16.30 21.17 -0.28
C VAL A 12 17.73 20.70 -0.04
N VAL A 13 17.93 19.47 0.45
CA VAL A 13 19.27 18.89 0.66
C VAL A 13 20.01 18.73 -0.68
N VAL A 14 19.34 18.22 -1.72
CA VAL A 14 19.91 18.10 -3.07
C VAL A 14 20.29 19.47 -3.62
N PHE A 15 19.43 20.48 -3.44
CA PHE A 15 19.70 21.84 -3.87
C PHE A 15 20.94 22.42 -3.19
N LEU A 16 21.06 22.28 -1.86
CA LEU A 16 22.23 22.73 -1.11
C LEU A 16 23.50 21.98 -1.55
N PHE A 17 23.41 20.67 -1.76
CA PHE A 17 24.52 19.84 -2.24
C PHE A 17 24.98 20.27 -3.64
N LEU A 18 24.06 20.50 -4.58
CA LEU A 18 24.40 20.94 -5.93
C LEU A 18 25.01 22.35 -5.94
N ASN A 19 24.47 23.28 -5.16
CA ASN A 19 25.05 24.61 -4.99
C ASN A 19 26.49 24.55 -4.47
N LEU A 20 26.75 23.68 -3.48
CA LEU A 20 28.09 23.45 -2.96
C LEU A 20 29.01 22.83 -4.02
N LEU A 21 28.53 21.79 -4.71
CA LEU A 21 29.30 21.06 -5.72
C LEU A 21 29.75 21.99 -6.86
N PHE A 22 28.84 22.81 -7.37
CA PHE A 22 29.14 23.73 -8.45
C PHE A 22 29.88 24.98 -7.95
N GLY A 23 29.53 25.50 -6.77
CA GLY A 23 30.08 26.71 -6.19
C GLY A 23 31.56 26.61 -5.83
N LEU A 24 32.07 25.41 -5.51
CA LEU A 24 33.50 25.18 -5.26
C LEU A 24 34.38 25.37 -6.51
N LYS A 25 33.80 25.27 -7.71
CA LYS A 25 34.54 25.29 -8.98
C LYS A 25 34.13 26.45 -9.90
N TRP A 26 33.14 27.25 -9.49
CA TRP A 26 32.69 28.40 -10.25
C TRP A 26 33.44 29.66 -9.82
N SER A 27 33.67 30.60 -10.74
CA SER A 27 34.22 31.92 -10.43
C SER A 27 33.34 32.76 -9.49
N SER A 28 32.03 32.51 -9.46
CA SER A 28 31.05 33.24 -8.66
C SER A 28 30.03 32.28 -8.04
N TYR A 29 29.70 32.50 -6.77
CA TYR A 29 28.69 31.71 -6.07
C TYR A 29 27.26 32.00 -6.60
N LEU A 30 27.00 33.21 -7.09
CA LEU A 30 25.68 33.58 -7.63
C LEU A 30 25.38 32.80 -8.91
N ASP A 31 26.37 32.59 -9.78
CA ASP A 31 26.18 31.86 -11.03
C ASP A 31 25.85 30.37 -10.75
N SER A 32 26.51 29.79 -9.75
CA SER A 32 26.19 28.45 -9.22
C SER A 32 24.76 28.33 -8.73
N PHE A 33 24.28 29.35 -8.04
CA PHE A 33 22.91 29.38 -7.55
C PHE A 33 21.90 29.43 -8.69
N TYR A 34 22.06 30.33 -9.65
CA TYR A 34 21.14 30.45 -10.79
C TYR A 34 21.14 29.19 -11.65
N PHE A 35 22.30 28.60 -11.92
CA PHE A 35 22.42 27.34 -12.63
C PHE A 35 21.72 26.20 -11.91
N THR A 36 21.94 26.07 -10.60
CA THR A 36 21.29 25.02 -9.80
C THR A 36 19.77 25.17 -9.82
N CYS A 37 19.26 26.40 -9.74
CA CYS A 37 17.84 26.69 -9.88
C CYS A 37 17.28 26.27 -11.25
N MET A 38 18.02 26.49 -12.35
CA MET A 38 17.62 26.06 -13.69
C MET A 38 17.68 24.53 -13.86
N LEU A 39 18.65 23.86 -13.21
CA LEU A 39 18.85 22.42 -13.27
C LEU A 39 17.83 21.63 -12.44
N LEU A 40 17.38 22.18 -11.30
CA LEU A 40 16.55 21.47 -10.34
C LEU A 40 15.22 20.95 -10.92
N PRO A 41 14.45 21.71 -11.73
CA PRO A 41 13.23 21.21 -12.37
C PRO A 41 13.48 19.97 -13.23
N VAL A 42 14.62 19.89 -13.92
CA VAL A 42 15.00 18.72 -14.73
C VAL A 42 15.33 17.53 -13.87
N ALA A 43 16.11 17.73 -12.81
CA ALA A 43 16.41 16.68 -11.84
C ALA A 43 15.12 16.14 -11.17
N ILE A 44 14.20 17.04 -10.80
CA ILE A 44 12.89 16.68 -10.24
C ILE A 44 12.07 15.90 -11.27
N ALA A 45 11.90 16.42 -12.49
CA ALA A 45 11.09 15.81 -13.52
C ALA A 45 11.59 14.41 -13.89
N THR A 46 12.90 14.26 -14.09
CA THR A 46 13.53 12.98 -14.43
C THR A 46 13.40 11.97 -13.30
N SER A 47 13.67 12.37 -12.06
CA SER A 47 13.53 11.51 -10.89
C SER A 47 12.06 11.09 -10.66
N TYR A 48 11.11 12.00 -10.80
CA TYR A 48 9.68 11.70 -10.63
C TYR A 48 9.16 10.82 -11.76
N PHE A 49 9.50 11.11 -13.01
CA PHE A 49 9.08 10.29 -14.15
C PHE A 49 9.64 8.87 -14.04
N PHE A 50 10.94 8.73 -13.77
CA PHE A 50 11.56 7.43 -13.57
C PHE A 50 10.91 6.65 -12.42
N ASN A 51 10.75 7.28 -11.25
CA ASN A 51 10.33 6.58 -10.05
C ASN A 51 8.82 6.37 -9.95
N LEU A 52 7.99 7.33 -10.38
CA LEU A 52 6.53 7.24 -10.28
C LEU A 52 5.90 6.58 -11.50
N PHE A 53 6.49 6.75 -12.68
CA PHE A 53 5.92 6.22 -13.92
C PHE A 53 6.65 4.96 -14.41
N LEU A 54 7.97 5.00 -14.62
CA LEU A 54 8.67 3.87 -15.24
C LEU A 54 8.74 2.64 -14.34
N VAL A 55 9.25 2.81 -13.12
CA VAL A 55 9.50 1.70 -12.20
C VAL A 55 8.21 0.93 -11.85
N PRO A 56 7.11 1.57 -11.41
CA PRO A 56 5.91 0.82 -11.03
C PRO A 56 5.20 0.21 -12.23
N ARG A 57 5.22 0.91 -13.38
CA ARG A 57 4.44 0.50 -14.56
C ARG A 57 5.10 -0.60 -15.38
N TYR A 58 6.44 -0.64 -15.42
CA TYR A 58 7.16 -1.57 -16.30
C TYR A 58 8.11 -2.53 -15.55
N LEU A 59 8.78 -2.09 -14.47
CA LEU A 59 9.67 -2.96 -13.72
C LEU A 59 8.89 -3.94 -12.84
N GLN A 60 7.91 -3.45 -12.08
CA GLN A 60 7.09 -4.29 -11.18
C GLN A 60 6.11 -5.20 -11.92
N THR A 61 5.71 -4.84 -13.14
CA THR A 61 4.83 -5.66 -14.00
C THR A 61 5.62 -6.67 -14.84
N LYS A 62 6.93 -6.84 -14.59
CA LYS A 62 7.86 -7.71 -15.32
C LYS A 62 7.95 -7.45 -16.84
N LYS A 63 7.58 -6.25 -17.29
CA LYS A 63 7.66 -5.82 -18.70
C LYS A 63 9.04 -5.21 -19.00
N HIS A 64 10.09 -6.02 -18.92
CA HIS A 64 11.48 -5.56 -18.98
C HIS A 64 11.86 -4.85 -20.30
N PHE A 65 11.37 -5.32 -21.45
CA PHE A 65 11.66 -4.70 -22.74
C PHE A 65 11.21 -3.22 -22.79
N TRP A 66 9.95 -2.97 -22.46
CA TRP A 66 9.39 -1.63 -22.42
C TRP A 66 10.06 -0.74 -21.36
N PHE A 67 10.43 -1.33 -20.21
CA PHE A 67 11.19 -0.60 -19.19
C PHE A 67 12.53 -0.08 -19.73
N ILE A 68 13.30 -0.93 -20.42
CA ILE A 68 14.60 -0.54 -20.99
C ILE A 68 14.42 0.55 -22.04
N LEU A 69 13.47 0.36 -22.97
CA LEU A 69 13.21 1.30 -24.05
C LEU A 69 12.82 2.70 -23.51
N TYR A 70 11.87 2.78 -22.59
CA TYR A 70 11.48 4.05 -22.00
C TYR A 70 12.57 4.67 -21.14
N THR A 71 13.36 3.85 -20.42
CA THR A 71 14.51 4.36 -19.67
C THR A 71 15.52 5.01 -20.62
N PHE A 72 15.81 4.37 -21.75
CA PHE A 72 16.68 4.95 -22.77
C PHE A 72 16.16 6.29 -23.30
N TYR A 73 14.86 6.39 -23.61
CA TYR A 73 14.26 7.67 -24.00
C TYR A 73 14.36 8.74 -22.90
N THR A 74 14.20 8.36 -21.63
CA THR A 74 14.37 9.33 -20.53
C THR A 74 15.79 9.84 -20.40
N VAL A 75 16.80 9.00 -20.69
CA VAL A 75 18.21 9.38 -20.74
C VAL A 75 18.47 10.38 -21.85
N ILE A 76 17.97 10.11 -23.05
CA ILE A 76 18.15 11.05 -24.17
C ILE A 76 17.46 12.39 -23.86
N ALA A 77 16.21 12.35 -23.41
CA ALA A 77 15.43 13.55 -23.12
C ALA A 77 16.05 14.39 -21.98
N SER A 78 16.55 13.74 -20.92
CA SER A 78 17.19 14.44 -19.80
C SER A 78 18.51 15.07 -20.23
N VAL A 79 19.36 14.34 -20.96
CA VAL A 79 20.64 14.84 -21.46
C VAL A 79 20.42 16.04 -22.38
N PHE A 80 19.45 15.96 -23.29
CA PHE A 80 19.08 17.08 -24.15
C PHE A 80 18.65 18.31 -23.35
N LEU A 81 17.77 18.14 -22.35
CA LEU A 81 17.27 19.24 -21.54
C LEU A 81 18.38 19.86 -20.67
N THR A 82 19.30 19.04 -20.15
CA THR A 82 20.48 19.53 -19.42
C THR A 82 21.44 20.29 -20.33
N GLY A 83 21.60 19.85 -21.58
CA GLY A 83 22.39 20.58 -22.58
C GLY A 83 21.79 21.95 -22.91
N LEU A 84 20.46 22.05 -23.00
CA LEU A 84 19.77 23.33 -23.18
C LEU A 84 20.01 24.26 -21.99
N ILE A 85 19.96 23.75 -20.76
CA ILE A 85 20.27 24.53 -19.56
C ILE A 85 21.72 24.99 -19.56
N ALA A 86 22.66 24.10 -19.86
CA ALA A 86 24.07 24.44 -19.97
C ALA A 86 24.32 25.53 -21.02
N MET A 87 23.63 25.46 -22.17
CA MET A 87 23.68 26.49 -23.21
C MET A 87 23.12 27.83 -22.73
N VAL A 88 21.94 27.84 -22.09
CA VAL A 88 21.34 29.06 -21.52
C VAL A 88 22.28 29.67 -20.48
N SER A 89 22.83 28.86 -19.59
CA SER A 89 23.77 29.32 -18.57
C SER A 89 25.07 29.84 -19.17
N PHE A 90 25.57 29.24 -20.25
CA PHE A 90 26.74 29.75 -20.95
C PHE A 90 26.50 31.15 -21.54
N VAL A 91 25.34 31.37 -22.14
CA VAL A 91 24.96 32.66 -22.74
C VAL A 91 24.70 33.73 -21.67
N PHE A 92 23.90 33.41 -20.65
CA PHE A 92 23.39 34.41 -19.70
C PHE A 92 24.20 34.57 -18.41
N LEU A 93 24.89 33.53 -17.95
CA LEU A 93 25.67 33.58 -16.70
C LEU A 93 27.16 33.80 -16.96
N THR A 94 27.70 33.28 -18.06
CA THR A 94 29.15 33.34 -18.31
C THR A 94 29.59 34.32 -19.39
N ASP A 95 28.65 35.03 -20.03
CA ASP A 95 28.92 35.97 -21.12
C ASP A 95 29.83 35.37 -22.22
N PHE A 96 29.56 34.12 -22.62
CA PHE A 96 30.37 33.36 -23.60
C PHE A 96 31.83 33.08 -23.17
N ASN A 97 32.18 33.25 -21.89
CA ASN A 97 33.51 33.01 -21.37
C ASN A 97 33.63 31.64 -20.69
N TRP A 98 34.27 30.68 -21.38
CA TRP A 98 34.51 29.33 -20.87
C TRP A 98 35.26 29.29 -19.53
N ASN A 99 36.14 30.26 -19.26
CA ASN A 99 36.92 30.29 -18.02
C ASN A 99 36.07 30.64 -16.78
N ARG A 100 34.90 31.25 -17.00
CA ARG A 100 33.93 31.54 -15.93
C ARG A 100 33.01 30.36 -15.68
N MET A 101 32.92 29.39 -16.58
CA MET A 101 32.04 28.24 -16.42
C MET A 101 32.69 27.19 -15.51
N SER A 102 31.92 26.63 -14.59
CA SER A 102 32.38 25.46 -13.83
C SER A 102 32.69 24.30 -14.79
N PRO A 103 33.84 23.61 -14.67
CA PRO A 103 34.18 22.47 -15.52
C PRO A 103 33.12 21.36 -15.49
N VAL A 104 32.42 21.21 -14.36
CA VAL A 104 31.34 20.22 -14.21
C VAL A 104 30.06 20.67 -14.93
N ALA A 105 29.78 21.97 -14.98
CA ALA A 105 28.63 22.51 -15.70
C ALA A 105 28.83 22.49 -17.23
N GLY A 106 30.08 22.59 -17.70
CA GLY A 106 30.43 22.48 -19.12
C GLY A 106 30.43 21.04 -19.66
N ASP A 107 30.55 20.04 -18.78
CA ASP A 107 30.55 18.63 -19.16
C ASP A 107 29.13 18.03 -19.03
N ILE A 108 28.45 17.91 -20.17
CA ILE A 108 27.09 17.37 -20.27
C ILE A 108 27.01 15.93 -19.74
N LEU A 109 28.04 15.11 -19.95
CA LEU A 109 28.06 13.73 -19.48
C LEU A 109 28.14 13.68 -17.96
N GLN A 110 29.01 14.50 -17.35
CA GLN A 110 29.09 14.60 -15.89
C GLN A 110 27.78 15.08 -15.27
N LEU A 111 27.12 16.09 -15.86
CA LEU A 111 25.79 16.54 -15.41
C LEU A 111 24.74 15.43 -15.47
N GLY A 112 24.73 14.68 -16.57
CA GLY A 112 23.88 13.50 -16.72
C GLY A 112 24.10 12.50 -15.59
N VAL A 113 25.36 12.12 -15.33
CA VAL A 113 25.72 11.18 -14.25
C VAL A 113 25.24 11.69 -12.88
N ILE A 114 25.42 12.97 -12.57
CA ILE A 114 24.96 13.56 -11.30
C ILE A 114 23.44 13.46 -11.17
N ILE A 115 22.69 13.81 -12.22
CA ILE A 115 21.22 13.75 -12.20
C ILE A 115 20.72 12.31 -12.04
N TYR A 116 21.33 11.37 -12.75
CA TYR A 116 20.97 9.95 -12.65
C TYR A 116 21.32 9.37 -11.28
N PHE A 117 22.45 9.78 -10.70
CA PHE A 117 22.80 9.42 -9.33
C PHE A 117 21.75 9.91 -8.32
N ILE A 118 21.28 11.16 -8.45
CA ILE A 118 20.20 11.72 -7.62
C ILE A 118 18.89 10.96 -7.83
N ALA A 119 18.54 10.63 -9.08
CA ALA A 119 17.32 9.89 -9.41
C ALA A 119 17.31 8.47 -8.82
N ILE A 120 18.46 7.79 -8.83
CA ILE A 120 18.66 6.47 -8.22
C ILE A 120 18.61 6.56 -6.69
N LEU A 121 19.28 7.55 -6.09
CA LEU A 121 19.25 7.75 -4.64
C LEU A 121 17.81 8.00 -4.14
N PHE A 122 17.05 8.82 -4.86
CA PHE A 122 15.62 9.04 -4.59
C PHE A 122 14.81 7.74 -4.72
N SER A 123 15.12 6.92 -5.74
CA SER A 123 14.53 5.60 -5.92
C SER A 123 14.76 4.71 -4.71
N PHE A 124 16.01 4.60 -4.27
CA PHE A 124 16.42 3.76 -3.14
C PHE A 124 15.71 4.18 -1.84
N ILE A 125 15.73 5.47 -1.51
CA ILE A 125 15.05 6.00 -0.32
C ILE A 125 13.55 5.68 -0.35
N ARG A 126 12.92 5.82 -1.51
CA ARG A 126 11.48 5.53 -1.66
C ARG A 126 11.18 4.05 -1.51
N VAL A 127 11.96 3.18 -2.16
CA VAL A 127 11.78 1.72 -2.10
C VAL A 127 12.00 1.22 -0.68
N TYR A 128 13.09 1.62 -0.02
CA TYR A 128 13.39 1.24 1.35
C TYR A 128 12.25 1.58 2.31
N ARG A 129 11.73 2.81 2.22
CA ARG A 129 10.57 3.25 3.03
C ARG A 129 9.30 2.49 2.70
N SER A 130 9.07 2.19 1.42
CA SER A 130 7.90 1.40 1.02
C SER A 130 7.94 -0.02 1.57
N SER A 131 9.14 -0.56 1.82
CA SER A 131 9.29 -1.85 2.51
C SER A 131 8.86 -1.75 3.97
N LEU A 132 9.36 -0.76 4.71
CA LEU A 132 9.00 -0.55 6.12
C LEU A 132 7.49 -0.32 6.33
N GLU A 133 6.86 0.44 5.43
CA GLU A 133 5.40 0.66 5.48
C GLU A 133 4.60 -0.62 5.16
N ARG A 134 5.18 -1.62 4.47
CA ARG A 134 4.53 -2.92 4.24
C ARG A 134 4.63 -3.81 5.46
N ASP A 135 5.81 -3.91 6.06
CA ASP A 135 6.06 -4.80 7.21
C ASP A 135 5.17 -4.42 8.40
N THR A 136 5.07 -3.13 8.69
CA THR A 136 4.19 -2.60 9.75
C THR A 136 2.71 -2.88 9.50
N LYS A 137 2.25 -2.79 8.25
CA LYS A 137 0.87 -3.13 7.88
C LYS A 137 0.61 -4.62 8.03
N ILE A 138 1.53 -5.47 7.59
CA ILE A 138 1.40 -6.93 7.70
C ILE A 138 1.32 -7.31 9.18
N ALA A 139 2.21 -6.79 10.03
CA ALA A 139 2.17 -7.03 11.47
C ALA A 139 0.84 -6.58 12.10
N ALA A 140 0.35 -5.38 11.78
CA ALA A 140 -0.93 -4.89 12.29
C ALA A 140 -2.13 -5.73 11.81
N LEU A 141 -2.10 -6.24 10.57
CA LEU A 141 -3.11 -7.16 10.03
C LEU A 141 -3.07 -8.51 10.75
N GLU A 142 -1.88 -9.03 11.05
CA GLU A 142 -1.70 -10.27 11.81
C GLU A 142 -2.22 -10.14 13.24
N GLU A 143 -1.89 -9.05 13.94
CA GLU A 143 -2.42 -8.76 15.29
C GLU A 143 -3.94 -8.63 15.28
N ALA A 144 -4.51 -7.89 14.31
CA ALA A 144 -5.95 -7.77 14.18
C ALA A 144 -6.63 -9.11 13.89
N LYS A 145 -6.03 -9.96 13.05
CA LYS A 145 -6.51 -11.31 12.78
C LYS A 145 -6.45 -12.18 14.03
N GLN A 146 -5.35 -12.12 14.79
CA GLN A 146 -5.18 -12.90 16.01
C GLN A 146 -6.15 -12.45 17.10
N LYS A 147 -6.40 -11.14 17.25
CA LYS A 147 -7.43 -10.63 18.16
C LYS A 147 -8.84 -11.10 17.77
N ASN A 148 -9.15 -11.18 16.48
CA ASN A 148 -10.42 -11.75 16.03
C ASN A 148 -10.53 -13.26 16.31
N LEU A 149 -9.44 -14.02 16.16
CA LEU A 149 -9.42 -15.46 16.46
C LEU A 149 -9.60 -15.75 17.96
N LEU A 150 -9.04 -14.90 18.82
CA LEU A 150 -9.16 -15.02 20.28
C LEU A 150 -10.45 -14.38 20.85
N GLN A 151 -11.35 -13.89 19.99
CA GLN A 151 -12.59 -13.29 20.44
C GLN A 151 -13.47 -14.35 21.10
N THR A 152 -13.91 -14.08 22.33
CA THR A 152 -14.85 -14.92 23.07
C THR A 152 -16.19 -14.23 23.23
N ILE A 153 -17.28 -14.98 23.15
CA ILE A 153 -18.61 -14.53 23.60
C ILE A 153 -18.96 -15.24 24.90
N THR A 154 -19.63 -14.55 25.82
CA THR A 154 -20.12 -15.15 27.06
C THR A 154 -21.63 -15.23 27.00
N VAL A 155 -22.17 -16.44 27.09
CA VAL A 155 -23.62 -16.71 27.07
C VAL A 155 -24.06 -17.37 28.37
N ARG A 156 -25.30 -17.15 28.79
CA ARG A 156 -25.85 -17.82 29.98
C ARG A 156 -26.49 -19.17 29.60
N SER A 157 -25.94 -20.25 30.12
CA SER A 157 -26.46 -21.62 29.96
C SER A 157 -26.63 -22.27 31.33
N ASN A 158 -27.79 -22.88 31.62
CA ASN A 158 -28.06 -23.58 32.89
C ASN A 158 -27.71 -22.79 34.18
N ARG A 159 -27.98 -21.48 34.21
CA ARG A 159 -27.65 -20.54 35.30
C ARG A 159 -26.15 -20.26 35.49
N GLU A 160 -25.31 -20.75 34.58
CA GLU A 160 -23.87 -20.48 34.54
C GLU A 160 -23.53 -19.57 33.35
N ALA A 161 -22.44 -18.81 33.47
CA ALA A 161 -21.89 -18.03 32.38
C ALA A 161 -20.81 -18.86 31.68
N VAL A 162 -21.04 -19.19 30.41
CA VAL A 162 -20.13 -20.00 29.59
C VAL A 162 -19.47 -19.10 28.56
N SER A 163 -18.14 -19.03 28.58
CA SER A 163 -17.36 -18.32 27.55
C SER A 163 -17.01 -19.28 26.42
N ILE A 164 -17.31 -18.88 25.19
CA ILE A 164 -17.13 -19.67 23.97
C ILE A 164 -16.22 -18.88 23.03
N LEU A 165 -15.19 -19.54 22.51
CA LEU A 165 -14.36 -18.97 21.44
C LEU A 165 -15.18 -18.85 20.16
N VAL A 166 -15.21 -17.66 19.57
CA VAL A 166 -16.01 -17.36 18.37
C VAL A 166 -15.55 -18.21 17.19
N ASP A 167 -14.25 -18.47 17.04
CA ASP A 167 -13.73 -19.32 15.96
C ASP A 167 -14.16 -20.79 16.09
N ASP A 168 -14.46 -21.27 17.30
CA ASP A 168 -14.94 -22.64 17.52
C ASP A 168 -16.41 -22.82 17.11
N ILE A 169 -17.18 -21.72 16.98
CA ILE A 169 -18.60 -21.79 16.63
C ILE A 169 -18.75 -22.10 15.13
N LEU A 170 -19.42 -23.22 14.83
CA LEU A 170 -19.72 -23.68 13.49
C LEU A 170 -20.99 -23.01 12.96
N TYR A 171 -22.07 -23.09 13.73
CA TYR A 171 -23.35 -22.47 13.42
C TYR A 171 -24.19 -22.34 14.69
N VAL A 172 -25.19 -21.46 14.61
CA VAL A 172 -26.15 -21.17 15.66
C VAL A 172 -27.54 -21.45 15.13
N GLU A 173 -28.30 -22.24 15.87
CA GLU A 173 -29.64 -22.71 15.53
C GLU A 173 -30.66 -22.19 16.57
N SER A 174 -31.75 -21.59 16.12
CA SER A 174 -32.85 -21.17 16.99
C SER A 174 -33.85 -22.31 17.20
N LEU A 175 -34.08 -22.64 18.47
CA LEU A 175 -34.97 -23.71 18.95
C LEU A 175 -36.08 -23.13 19.84
N ALA A 176 -37.20 -22.71 19.25
CA ALA A 176 -38.32 -22.09 19.97
C ALA A 176 -37.86 -20.95 20.91
N ASP A 177 -37.84 -21.19 22.23
CA ASP A 177 -37.43 -20.22 23.27
C ASP A 177 -35.91 -20.21 23.55
N TYR A 178 -35.16 -21.09 22.91
CA TYR A 178 -33.73 -21.29 23.12
C TYR A 178 -32.94 -21.11 21.82
N VAL A 179 -31.63 -20.96 21.97
CA VAL A 179 -30.66 -21.00 20.88
C VAL A 179 -29.58 -22.01 21.20
N LYS A 180 -29.29 -22.87 20.22
CA LYS A 180 -28.26 -23.89 20.24
C LYS A 180 -27.05 -23.36 19.47
N ILE A 181 -25.93 -23.19 20.17
CA ILE A 181 -24.64 -22.82 19.61
C ILE A 181 -23.84 -24.11 19.44
N THR A 182 -23.59 -24.51 18.20
CA THR A 182 -22.79 -25.70 17.90
C THR A 182 -21.34 -25.28 17.70
N THR A 183 -20.45 -25.85 18.50
CA THR A 183 -19.00 -25.63 18.42
C THR A 183 -18.29 -26.89 17.92
N ALA A 184 -17.01 -26.78 17.58
CA ALA A 184 -16.18 -27.93 17.21
C ALA A 184 -16.05 -28.97 18.34
N THR A 185 -16.19 -28.56 19.61
CA THR A 185 -16.00 -29.39 20.80
C THR A 185 -17.32 -29.86 21.43
N GLY A 186 -18.46 -29.27 21.06
CA GLY A 186 -19.74 -29.62 21.66
C GLY A 186 -20.86 -28.65 21.32
N VAL A 187 -21.85 -28.58 22.22
CA VAL A 187 -23.06 -27.78 22.02
C VAL A 187 -23.37 -27.00 23.29
N VAL A 188 -23.68 -25.71 23.15
CA VAL A 188 -24.14 -24.84 24.24
C VAL A 188 -25.55 -24.36 23.95
N ILE A 189 -26.48 -24.52 24.90
CA ILE A 189 -27.87 -24.06 24.77
C ILE A 189 -28.08 -22.85 25.67
N THR A 190 -28.53 -21.74 25.10
CA THR A 190 -28.77 -20.46 25.79
C THR A 190 -30.21 -19.99 25.58
N LYS A 191 -30.73 -19.17 26.50
CA LYS A 191 -32.03 -18.47 26.37
C LYS A 191 -31.93 -17.15 25.60
N GLU A 192 -30.75 -16.82 25.09
CA GLU A 192 -30.55 -15.63 24.27
C GLU A 192 -31.24 -15.76 22.92
N LYS A 193 -31.58 -14.61 22.31
CA LYS A 193 -32.18 -14.58 20.98
C LYS A 193 -31.10 -14.63 19.92
N ILE A 194 -31.37 -15.33 18.81
CA ILE A 194 -30.46 -15.38 17.65
C ILE A 194 -30.14 -13.98 17.10
N SER A 195 -31.10 -13.05 17.16
CA SER A 195 -30.89 -11.65 16.76
C SER A 195 -30.02 -10.85 17.74
N GLY A 196 -29.89 -11.30 18.99
CA GLY A 196 -28.94 -10.76 19.95
C GLY A 196 -27.52 -11.23 19.61
N LEU A 197 -27.36 -12.54 19.39
CA LEU A 197 -26.09 -13.13 18.99
C LEU A 197 -25.60 -12.59 17.64
N GLU A 198 -26.48 -12.37 16.67
CA GLU A 198 -26.16 -11.77 15.37
C GLU A 198 -25.52 -10.37 15.49
N LYS A 199 -25.81 -9.61 16.56
CA LYS A 199 -25.22 -8.28 16.78
C LYS A 199 -23.86 -8.34 17.46
N VAL A 200 -23.58 -9.41 18.19
CA VAL A 200 -22.35 -9.58 18.98
C VAL A 200 -21.31 -10.38 18.22
N LEU A 201 -21.76 -11.32 17.38
CA LEU A 201 -20.91 -12.12 16.51
C LEU A 201 -20.37 -11.26 15.35
N PRO A 202 -19.14 -11.53 14.87
CA PRO A 202 -18.52 -10.64 13.89
C PRO A 202 -19.04 -10.93 12.47
N GLU A 203 -18.70 -10.07 11.50
CA GLU A 203 -19.34 -10.03 10.18
C GLU A 203 -19.25 -11.31 9.33
N TRP A 204 -18.28 -12.17 9.56
CA TRP A 204 -18.17 -13.51 9.00
C TRP A 204 -19.28 -14.50 9.45
N PHE A 205 -20.12 -14.15 10.44
CA PHE A 205 -21.36 -14.86 10.71
C PHE A 205 -22.49 -14.34 9.82
N VAL A 206 -23.05 -15.24 9.01
CA VAL A 206 -24.05 -14.93 7.99
C VAL A 206 -25.37 -15.58 8.37
N ARG A 207 -26.45 -14.79 8.39
CA ARG A 207 -27.78 -15.30 8.66
C ARG A 207 -28.34 -15.95 7.39
N THR A 208 -28.36 -17.27 7.35
CA THR A 208 -28.82 -18.04 6.19
C THR A 208 -30.32 -18.33 6.24
N HIS A 209 -30.89 -18.42 7.44
CA HIS A 209 -32.31 -18.71 7.64
C HIS A 209 -32.87 -17.90 8.82
N ARG A 210 -34.20 -17.89 8.99
CA ARG A 210 -34.81 -17.26 10.17
C ARG A 210 -34.29 -17.90 11.47
N SER A 211 -33.93 -19.19 11.40
CA SER A 211 -33.44 -20.01 12.52
C SER A 211 -31.95 -20.32 12.47
N TYR A 212 -31.21 -19.92 11.44
CA TYR A 212 -29.79 -20.29 11.30
C TYR A 212 -28.90 -19.07 11.07
N LEU A 213 -27.81 -19.03 11.82
CA LEU A 213 -26.69 -18.11 11.66
C LEU A 213 -25.43 -18.97 11.54
N VAL A 214 -24.65 -18.74 10.49
CA VAL A 214 -23.61 -19.66 10.02
C VAL A 214 -22.25 -18.97 9.98
N ASN A 215 -21.21 -19.63 10.46
CA ASN A 215 -19.84 -19.14 10.31
C ASN A 215 -19.34 -19.36 8.87
N LYS A 216 -19.15 -18.30 8.09
CA LYS A 216 -18.68 -18.37 6.69
C LYS A 216 -17.37 -19.15 6.56
N ASN A 217 -16.45 -18.97 7.52
CA ASN A 217 -15.11 -19.56 7.43
C ASN A 217 -15.08 -21.07 7.68
N LYS A 218 -16.20 -21.66 8.13
CA LYS A 218 -16.33 -23.10 8.39
C LYS A 218 -17.22 -23.80 7.33
N ILE A 219 -17.67 -23.08 6.30
CA ILE A 219 -18.46 -23.65 5.19
C ILE A 219 -17.56 -24.50 4.31
N GLU A 220 -17.95 -25.76 4.09
CA GLU A 220 -17.24 -26.69 3.20
C GLU A 220 -17.77 -26.62 1.76
N ALA A 221 -19.08 -26.45 1.61
CA ALA A 221 -19.74 -26.31 0.33
C ALA A 221 -21.04 -25.51 0.51
N PHE A 222 -21.49 -24.83 -0.54
CA PHE A 222 -22.81 -24.19 -0.54
C PHE A 222 -23.48 -24.42 -1.88
N GLY A 223 -24.78 -24.67 -1.83
CA GLY A 223 -25.64 -24.79 -3.01
C GLY A 223 -26.50 -23.55 -3.17
N TYR A 224 -27.53 -23.69 -4.01
CA TYR A 224 -28.50 -22.62 -4.24
C TYR A 224 -29.34 -22.33 -2.99
N ASP A 225 -29.69 -23.36 -2.22
CA ASP A 225 -30.65 -23.31 -1.10
C ASP A 225 -30.14 -23.96 0.18
N TYR A 226 -28.86 -24.34 0.23
CA TYR A 226 -28.24 -24.94 1.40
C TYR A 226 -26.78 -24.49 1.56
N VAL A 227 -26.29 -24.60 2.79
CA VAL A 227 -24.88 -24.47 3.17
C VAL A 227 -24.49 -25.74 3.91
N LYS A 228 -23.35 -26.34 3.57
CA LYS A 228 -22.81 -27.52 4.21
C LYS A 228 -21.68 -27.11 5.16
N ILE A 229 -21.78 -27.52 6.42
CA ILE A 229 -20.73 -27.41 7.43
C ILE A 229 -20.60 -28.77 8.10
N GLN A 230 -19.41 -29.37 8.04
CA GLN A 230 -19.20 -30.75 8.48
C GLN A 230 -20.27 -31.67 7.87
N ASP A 231 -20.84 -32.58 8.66
CA ASP A 231 -21.87 -33.52 8.22
C ASP A 231 -23.29 -32.93 8.22
N GLN A 232 -23.45 -31.61 8.37
CA GLN A 232 -24.76 -30.96 8.44
C GLN A 232 -25.03 -30.09 7.21
N GLN A 233 -26.24 -30.22 6.65
CA GLN A 233 -26.77 -29.32 5.62
C GLN A 233 -27.78 -28.36 6.23
N LEU A 234 -27.44 -27.06 6.22
CA LEU A 234 -28.23 -25.98 6.78
C LEU A 234 -28.98 -25.24 5.65
N PRO A 235 -30.31 -25.01 5.78
CA PRO A 235 -31.08 -24.39 4.71
C PRO A 235 -30.81 -22.88 4.57
N VAL A 236 -30.91 -22.38 3.34
CA VAL A 236 -30.87 -20.95 3.01
C VAL A 236 -32.29 -20.48 2.67
N GLY A 237 -32.87 -19.67 3.55
CA GLY A 237 -34.23 -19.16 3.40
C GLY A 237 -34.34 -18.13 2.27
N ARG A 238 -35.46 -18.17 1.53
CA ARG A 238 -35.74 -17.25 0.40
C ARG A 238 -35.50 -15.78 0.72
N LYS A 239 -35.89 -15.33 1.93
CA LYS A 239 -35.71 -13.95 2.40
C LYS A 239 -34.24 -13.56 2.55
N TYR A 240 -33.39 -14.49 3.03
CA TYR A 240 -31.99 -14.24 3.37
C TYR A 240 -31.03 -14.58 2.22
N LYS A 241 -31.52 -15.31 1.22
CA LYS A 241 -30.74 -15.88 0.13
C LYS A 241 -29.82 -14.90 -0.59
N LYS A 242 -30.33 -13.73 -0.98
CA LYS A 242 -29.55 -12.75 -1.76
C LYS A 242 -28.32 -12.29 -0.97
N GLU A 243 -28.55 -11.82 0.25
CA GLU A 243 -27.48 -11.37 1.15
C GLU A 243 -26.54 -12.51 1.54
N ALA A 244 -27.10 -13.68 1.85
CA ALA A 244 -26.30 -14.83 2.26
C ALA A 244 -25.36 -15.29 1.13
N LEU A 245 -25.84 -15.40 -0.11
CA LEU A 245 -25.01 -15.81 -1.25
C LEU A 245 -23.97 -14.75 -1.62
N GLU A 246 -24.30 -13.46 -1.53
CA GLU A 246 -23.34 -12.36 -1.75
C GLU A 246 -22.25 -12.35 -0.67
N ARG A 247 -22.62 -12.64 0.58
CA ARG A 247 -21.65 -12.70 1.68
C ARG A 247 -20.87 -14.01 1.72
N ILE A 248 -21.38 -15.12 1.20
CA ILE A 248 -20.70 -16.43 1.20
C ILE A 248 -19.80 -16.60 -0.04
N GLY A 249 -20.23 -16.10 -1.22
CA GLY A 249 -19.38 -15.98 -2.41
C GLY A 249 -18.17 -15.08 -2.20
#